data_AF-A0A9E3J0K5-F1
#
_entry.id   AF-A0A9E3J0K5-F1
#
_cell.length_a   1.000
_cell.length_b   1.000
_cell.length_c   1.000
_cell.angle_alpha   90.00
_cell.angle_beta   90.00
_cell.angle_gamma   90.00
#
_symmetry.space_group_name_H-M   'P 1'
#
loop_
_entity.id
_entity.type
_entity.pdbx_description
1 polymer ?
#
loop_
_entity_poly.entity_id
_entity_poly.type
_entity_poly.pdbx_seq_one_letter_code
_entity_poly.pdbx_strand_id
1 'polypeptide(L)'
;MAQPDKTAGRGPIAAIVDFDEALLDACEPQARAELLMEAQLLAGVFAPGAGAEALLRMADQLSAGERDAEMDRAHARRLAAALKRLAKGI
;
A
#
# COMPACT_ATOMS: atom_id res chain seq x y z
N MET A 1 -18.02 -37.45 38.18
CA MET A 1 -17.06 -36.33 38.12
C MET A 1 -17.15 -35.73 36.73
N ALA A 2 -17.83 -34.59 36.59
CA ALA A 2 -18.04 -33.92 35.31
C ALA A 2 -16.80 -33.09 34.94
N GLN A 3 -16.26 -33.26 33.73
CA GLN A 3 -15.26 -32.37 33.17
C GLN A 3 -15.95 -31.05 32.78
N PRO A 4 -15.39 -29.89 33.15
CA PRO A 4 -15.98 -28.62 32.74
C PRO A 4 -15.76 -28.41 31.24
N ASP A 5 -16.87 -28.06 30.61
CA ASP A 5 -17.03 -27.65 29.23
C ASP A 5 -16.03 -26.53 28.88
N LYS A 6 -15.15 -26.79 27.91
CA LYS A 6 -14.13 -25.84 27.41
C LYS A 6 -14.75 -24.95 26.33
N THR A 7 -15.91 -24.38 26.60
CA THR A 7 -16.59 -23.51 25.64
C THR A 7 -15.99 -22.10 25.66
N ALA A 8 -15.59 -21.68 24.45
CA ALA A 8 -15.75 -20.31 23.95
C ALA A 8 -14.97 -19.19 24.66
N GLY A 9 -13.66 -19.16 24.43
CA GLY A 9 -12.92 -17.91 24.34
C GLY A 9 -12.53 -17.63 22.89
N ARG A 10 -13.49 -17.32 22.00
CA ARG A 10 -13.15 -16.75 20.70
C ARG A 10 -12.68 -15.34 20.97
N GLY A 11 -11.38 -15.20 21.26
CA GLY A 11 -10.72 -13.89 21.37
C GLY A 11 -11.04 -13.05 20.13
N PRO A 12 -10.98 -11.72 20.24
CA PRO A 12 -11.29 -10.84 19.13
C PRO A 12 -10.50 -11.29 17.90
N ILE A 13 -11.20 -11.41 16.76
CA ILE A 13 -10.59 -11.78 15.50
C ILE A 13 -9.58 -10.68 15.17
N ALA A 14 -8.29 -11.01 15.20
CA ALA A 14 -7.26 -10.06 14.81
C ALA A 14 -7.47 -9.70 13.33
N ALA A 15 -7.72 -8.43 13.05
CA ALA A 15 -7.82 -7.94 11.69
C ALA A 15 -6.40 -7.77 11.12
N ILE A 16 -6.15 -8.35 9.95
CA ILE A 16 -4.95 -8.05 9.18
C ILE A 16 -5.20 -6.70 8.52
N VAL A 17 -4.37 -5.71 8.85
CA VAL A 17 -4.42 -4.38 8.25
C VAL A 17 -3.37 -4.31 7.17
N ASP A 18 -3.80 -3.97 5.95
CA ASP A 18 -2.88 -3.55 4.91
C ASP A 18 -2.45 -2.10 5.20
N PHE A 19 -1.21 -1.94 5.65
CA PHE A 19 -0.67 -0.64 6.03
C PHE A 19 -0.55 0.33 4.85
N ASP A 20 -0.33 -0.17 3.64
CA ASP A 20 -0.18 0.70 2.46
C ASP A 20 -1.54 1.30 2.07
N GLU A 21 -2.61 0.49 2.11
CA GLU A 21 -3.96 0.99 1.89
C GLU A 21 -4.38 1.98 2.98
N ALA A 22 -4.15 1.64 4.25
CA ALA A 22 -4.47 2.53 5.37
C ALA A 22 -3.70 3.85 5.29
N LEU A 23 -2.43 3.83 4.86
CA LEU A 23 -1.61 5.03 4.68
C LEU A 23 -2.18 5.93 3.58
N LEU A 24 -2.61 5.36 2.47
CA LEU A 24 -3.19 6.12 1.37
C LEU A 24 -4.58 6.67 1.71
N ASP A 25 -5.40 5.89 2.42
CA ASP A 25 -6.73 6.30 2.85
C ASP A 25 -6.70 7.38 3.93
N ALA A 26 -5.62 7.43 4.74
CA ALA A 26 -5.39 8.49 5.72
C ALA A 26 -4.98 9.84 5.09
N CYS A 27 -4.68 9.88 3.79
CA CYS A 27 -4.41 11.14 3.09
C CYS A 27 -5.70 11.92 2.83
N GLU A 28 -5.60 13.26 2.87
CA GLU A 28 -6.68 14.14 2.43
C GLU A 28 -7.16 13.77 1.02
N PRO A 29 -8.46 13.86 0.70
CA PRO A 29 -9.01 13.38 -0.57
C PRO A 29 -8.29 13.94 -1.80
N GLN A 30 -7.91 15.22 -1.76
CA GLN A 30 -7.19 15.88 -2.86
C GLN A 30 -5.77 15.31 -3.03
N ALA A 31 -5.01 15.18 -1.93
CA ALA A 31 -3.67 14.62 -1.96
C ALA A 31 -3.69 13.15 -2.41
N ARG A 32 -4.69 12.37 -2.00
CA ARG A 32 -4.88 10.99 -2.47
C ARG A 32 -5.14 10.93 -3.97
N ALA A 33 -5.98 11.83 -4.51
CA ALA A 33 -6.24 11.91 -5.94
C ALA A 33 -4.97 12.26 -6.74
N GLU A 34 -4.17 13.20 -6.24
CA GLU A 34 -2.88 13.58 -6.84
C GLU A 34 -1.89 12.41 -6.85
N LEU A 35 -1.74 11.70 -5.72
CA LEU A 35 -0.88 10.51 -5.63
C LEU A 35 -1.31 9.40 -6.60
N LEU A 36 -2.62 9.18 -6.75
CA LEU A 36 -3.14 8.19 -7.71
C LEU A 36 -2.92 8.63 -9.16
N MET A 37 -3.01 9.93 -9.45
CA MET A 37 -2.73 10.47 -10.78
C MET A 37 -1.24 10.35 -11.11
N GLU A 38 -0.36 10.70 -10.17
CA GLU A 38 1.08 10.54 -10.31
C GLU A 38 1.47 9.07 -10.51
N ALA A 39 0.89 8.15 -9.72
CA ALA A 39 1.12 6.72 -9.88
C ALA A 39 0.69 6.20 -11.26
N GLN A 40 -0.42 6.71 -11.82
CA GLN A 40 -0.88 6.38 -13.17
C GLN A 40 0.09 6.91 -14.25
N LEU A 41 0.59 8.13 -14.10
CA LEU A 41 1.58 8.70 -15.01
C LEU A 41 2.87 7.88 -15.01
N LEU A 42 3.38 7.55 -13.82
CA LEU A 42 4.57 6.71 -13.68
C LEU A 42 4.35 5.31 -14.26
N ALA A 43 3.19 4.70 -14.02
CA ALA A 43 2.83 3.43 -14.63
C ALA A 43 2.84 3.51 -16.16
N GLY A 44 2.27 4.57 -16.74
CA GLY A 44 2.26 4.78 -18.18
C GLY A 44 3.66 4.93 -18.80
N VAL A 45 4.59 5.54 -18.08
CA VAL A 45 5.97 5.79 -18.57
C VAL A 45 6.89 4.60 -18.35
N PHE A 46 6.91 4.05 -17.14
CA PHE A 46 7.90 3.06 -16.71
C PHE A 46 7.39 1.62 -16.77
N ALA A 47 6.07 1.44 -16.85
CA ALA A 47 5.43 0.14 -16.90
C ALA A 47 4.38 0.09 -18.04
N PRO A 48 4.75 0.43 -19.29
CA PRO A 48 3.80 0.48 -20.40
C PRO A 48 3.22 -0.91 -20.66
N GLY A 49 1.89 -1.03 -20.57
CA GLY A 49 1.17 -2.30 -20.70
C GLY A 49 1.43 -3.30 -19.57
N ALA A 50 2.02 -2.84 -18.46
CA ALA A 50 2.48 -3.76 -17.44
C ALA A 50 1.34 -4.24 -16.52
N GLY A 51 1.46 -5.52 -16.14
CA GLY A 51 0.64 -6.12 -15.08
C GLY A 51 1.13 -5.73 -13.68
N ALA A 52 0.37 -6.18 -12.68
CA ALA A 52 0.57 -5.87 -11.27
C ALA A 52 2.03 -5.96 -10.78
N GLU A 53 2.80 -6.94 -11.23
CA GLU A 53 4.19 -7.14 -10.78
C GLU A 53 5.15 -5.98 -11.08
N ALA A 54 4.98 -5.28 -12.21
CA ALA A 54 5.85 -4.16 -12.52
C ALA A 54 5.59 -2.97 -11.59
N LEU A 55 4.31 -2.71 -11.29
CA LEU A 55 3.89 -1.67 -10.36
C LEU A 55 4.37 -1.95 -8.94
N LEU A 56 4.32 -3.23 -8.52
CA LEU A 56 4.86 -3.65 -7.23
C LEU A 56 6.38 -3.41 -7.14
N ARG A 57 7.14 -3.77 -8.18
CA ARG A 57 8.60 -3.52 -8.21
C ARG A 57 8.94 -2.03 -8.14
N MET A 58 8.17 -1.17 -8.82
CA MET A 58 8.35 0.27 -8.74
C MET A 58 8.06 0.80 -7.33
N ALA A 59 6.98 0.33 -6.70
CA ALA A 59 6.65 0.69 -5.32
C ALA A 59 7.74 0.27 -4.33
N ASP A 60 8.29 -0.94 -4.50
CA ASP A 60 9.38 -1.43 -3.67
C ASP A 60 10.64 -0.56 -3.84
N GLN A 61 11.00 -0.18 -5.06
CA GLN A 61 12.13 0.72 -5.31
C GLN A 61 11.95 2.12 -4.70
N LEU A 62 10.75 2.70 -4.84
CA LEU A 62 10.44 4.01 -4.25
C LEU A 62 10.48 3.99 -2.73
N SER A 63 10.02 2.90 -2.10
CA SER A 63 10.02 2.77 -0.65
C SER A 63 11.38 2.35 -0.06
N ALA A 64 12.19 1.64 -0.84
CA ALA A 64 13.53 1.18 -0.47
C ALA A 64 14.66 2.16 -0.81
N GLY A 65 14.38 3.24 -1.56
CA GLY A 65 15.38 4.16 -2.09
C GLY A 65 16.39 4.68 -1.07
N GLU A 66 17.60 4.92 -1.56
CA GLU A 66 18.75 5.50 -0.83
C GLU A 66 18.34 6.75 -0.04
N ARG A 67 19.08 7.04 1.03
CA ARG A 67 18.81 8.21 1.88
C ARG A 67 19.34 9.48 1.20
N ASP A 68 18.76 9.82 0.05
CA ASP A 68 19.01 11.10 -0.57
C ASP A 68 18.27 12.18 0.23
N ALA A 69 18.98 13.25 0.58
CA ALA A 69 18.42 14.39 1.32
C ALA A 69 17.42 15.18 0.46
N GLU A 70 17.47 15.03 -0.87
CA GLU A 70 16.51 15.66 -1.77
C GLU A 70 15.17 14.92 -1.85
N MET A 71 15.11 13.63 -1.47
CA MET A 71 13.91 12.83 -1.64
C MET A 71 12.96 12.95 -0.43
N ASP A 72 11.75 13.46 -0.66
CA ASP A 72 10.67 13.41 0.34
C ASP A 72 10.20 11.95 0.53
N ARG A 73 10.73 11.32 1.58
CA ARG A 73 10.39 9.95 2.00
C ARG A 73 8.90 9.76 2.27
N ALA A 74 8.24 10.76 2.83
CA ALA A 74 6.83 10.65 3.17
C ALA A 74 6.00 10.64 1.89
N HIS A 75 6.38 11.46 0.89
CA HIS A 75 5.79 11.41 -0.45
C HIS A 75 6.07 10.07 -1.13
N ALA A 76 7.33 9.64 -1.19
CA ALA A 76 7.74 8.39 -1.85
C ALA A 76 7.00 7.16 -1.31
N ARG A 77 6.79 7.07 0.02
CA ARG A 77 6.01 6.00 0.65
C ARG A 77 4.53 6.06 0.28
N ARG A 78 3.93 7.25 0.26
CA ARG A 78 2.53 7.45 -0.14
C ARG A 78 2.33 7.12 -1.62
N LEU A 79 3.29 7.46 -2.47
CA LEU A 79 3.29 7.14 -3.89
C LEU A 79 3.47 5.63 -4.13
N ALA A 80 4.36 4.98 -3.37
CA ALA A 80 4.52 3.52 -3.39
C ALA A 80 3.20 2.82 -3.01
N ALA A 81 2.48 3.31 -1.99
CA ALA A 81 1.17 2.80 -1.62
C ALA A 81 0.12 2.98 -2.74
N ALA A 82 0.13 4.12 -3.43
CA ALA A 82 -0.73 4.35 -4.60
C ALA A 82 -0.45 3.37 -5.73
N LEU A 83 0.83 3.09 -6.05
CA LEU A 83 1.24 2.10 -7.05
C LEU A 83 0.77 0.68 -6.68
N LYS A 84 0.92 0.27 -5.40
CA LYS A 84 0.43 -1.03 -4.92
C LYS A 84 -1.09 -1.14 -5.03
N ARG A 85 -1.83 -0.06 -4.76
CA ARG A 85 -3.29 -0.04 -4.93
C ARG A 85 -3.68 -0.20 -6.40
N LEU A 86 -3.00 0.48 -7.32
CA LEU A 86 -3.22 0.28 -8.76
C LEU A 86 -2.96 -1.17 -9.17
N ALA A 87 -1.89 -1.78 -8.66
CA ALA A 87 -1.54 -3.17 -8.95
C ALA A 87 -2.63 -4.17 -8.54
N LYS A 88 -3.40 -3.89 -7.48
CA LYS A 88 -4.53 -4.72 -7.03
C LYS A 88 -5.81 -4.54 -7.87
N GLY A 89 -5.92 -3.42 -8.59
CA GLY A 89 -7.10 -3.07 -9.39
C GLY A 89 -7.03 -3.50 -10.85
N ILE A 90 -5.90 -4.09 -11.28
CA ILE A 90 -5.64 -4.64 -12.62
C ILE A 90 -5.79 -6.16 -12.56
#